data_AF-A0A6G3XXI9-F1
#
_entry.id   AF-A0A6G3XXI9-F1
#
_cell.length_a   1.000
_cell.length_b   1.000
_cell.length_c   1.000
_cell.angle_alpha   90.00
_cell.angle_beta   90.00
_cell.angle_gamma   90.00
#
_symmetry.space_group_name_H-M   'P 1'
#
loop_
_entity.id
_entity.type
_entity.pdbx_description
1 polymer ?
#
loop_
_entity_poly.entity_id
_entity_poly.type
_entity_poly.pdbx_seq_one_letter_code
_entity_poly.pdbx_strand_id
1 'polypeptide(L)'
;QGLPGLSLDWGPWATGMIEELGLVDHYLHSRGMSSLSPEAGMAVLERVIAQDHAQLVVATVVDWPVFLAWYPSPPPLVADLAAAAAPPTDAASGNGFLDTFGAADEETRRALVTERFAALAATVLRTGTDRIDPATGLGELGLDSLLAMELRARIHAELGVALPVVALL
;
A
#
# COMPACT_ATOMS: atom_id res chain seq x y z
N GLN A 1 4.70 -38.05 1.41
CA GLN A 1 4.65 -39.50 1.19
C GLN A 1 4.84 -39.87 -0.29
N GLY A 2 5.65 -39.14 -1.07
CA GLY A 2 5.83 -39.43 -2.51
C GLY A 2 4.56 -39.37 -3.36
N LEU A 3 3.50 -38.72 -2.86
CA LEU A 3 2.22 -38.56 -3.55
C LEU A 3 2.18 -37.17 -4.21
N PRO A 4 1.46 -37.02 -5.34
CA PRO A 4 1.23 -35.71 -5.93
C PRO A 4 0.44 -34.82 -4.97
N GLY A 5 0.84 -33.56 -4.89
CA GLY A 5 0.17 -32.54 -4.09
C GLY A 5 0.39 -31.18 -4.71
N LEU A 6 -0.68 -30.39 -4.77
CA LEU A 6 -0.66 -29.02 -5.24
C LEU A 6 -1.29 -28.13 -4.16
N SER A 7 -0.56 -27.09 -3.78
CA SER A 7 -1.04 -26.03 -2.90
C SER A 7 -1.10 -24.70 -3.66
N LEU A 8 -2.18 -23.95 -3.50
CA LEU A 8 -2.36 -22.66 -4.17
C LEU A 8 -2.63 -21.60 -3.11
N ASP A 9 -1.74 -20.62 -3.02
CA ASP A 9 -1.88 -19.46 -2.15
C ASP A 9 -2.55 -18.34 -2.93
N TRP A 10 -3.84 -18.15 -2.68
CA TRP A 10 -4.65 -17.18 -3.42
C TRP A 10 -4.55 -15.77 -2.83
N GLY A 11 -4.47 -14.78 -3.72
CA GLY A 11 -4.77 -13.38 -3.42
C GLY A 11 -6.28 -13.16 -3.17
N PRO A 12 -6.71 -11.90 -3.01
CA PRO A 12 -8.12 -11.59 -2.74
C PRO A 12 -9.03 -12.03 -3.89
N TRP A 13 -10.20 -12.58 -3.58
CA TRP A 13 -11.25 -12.90 -4.56
C TRP A 13 -12.34 -11.84 -4.50
N ALA A 14 -12.86 -11.42 -5.64
CA ALA A 14 -13.97 -10.48 -5.75
C ALA A 14 -15.33 -11.17 -5.51
N THR A 15 -15.41 -12.05 -4.52
CA THR A 15 -16.62 -12.76 -4.10
C THR A 15 -16.53 -13.15 -2.63
N GLY A 16 -17.62 -13.69 -2.06
CA GLY A 16 -17.71 -14.07 -0.66
C GLY A 16 -17.46 -12.89 0.27
N MET A 17 -16.67 -13.11 1.34
CA MET A 17 -16.45 -12.10 2.38
C MET A 17 -15.90 -10.75 1.85
N ILE A 18 -15.07 -10.77 0.80
CA ILE A 18 -14.53 -9.51 0.25
C ILE A 18 -15.63 -8.71 -0.44
N GLU A 19 -16.54 -9.36 -1.16
CA GLU A 19 -17.67 -8.70 -1.80
C GLU A 19 -18.72 -8.28 -0.76
N GLU A 20 -19.09 -9.17 0.17
CA GLU A 20 -20.07 -8.94 1.23
C GLU A 20 -19.71 -7.75 2.14
N LEU A 21 -18.41 -7.55 2.40
CA LEU A 21 -17.91 -6.45 3.21
C LEU A 21 -17.47 -5.22 2.38
N GLY A 22 -17.66 -5.23 1.05
CA GLY A 22 -17.28 -4.11 0.18
C GLY A 22 -15.77 -3.82 0.16
N LEU A 23 -14.93 -4.85 0.31
CA LEU A 23 -13.47 -4.71 0.48
C LEU A 23 -12.70 -4.71 -0.84
N VAL A 24 -13.35 -4.82 -2.00
CA VAL A 24 -12.67 -4.82 -3.32
C VAL A 24 -11.84 -3.55 -3.49
N ASP A 25 -12.45 -2.38 -3.27
CA ASP A 25 -11.75 -1.09 -3.36
C ASP A 25 -10.68 -0.95 -2.28
N HIS A 26 -10.88 -1.52 -1.10
CA HIS A 26 -9.87 -1.51 -0.04
C HIS A 26 -8.63 -2.30 -0.45
N TYR A 27 -8.78 -3.49 -1.02
CA TYR A 27 -7.64 -4.26 -1.51
C TYR A 27 -6.90 -3.52 -2.63
N LEU A 28 -7.64 -2.90 -3.54
CA LEU A 28 -7.05 -2.13 -4.63
C LEU A 28 -6.22 -0.95 -4.12
N HIS A 29 -6.82 -0.08 -3.31
CA HIS A 29 -6.22 1.22 -2.96
C HIS A 29 -5.34 1.17 -1.70
N SER A 30 -5.66 0.30 -0.74
CA SER A 30 -4.92 0.24 0.54
C SER A 30 -3.94 -0.93 0.59
N ARG A 31 -4.15 -2.00 -0.20
CA ARG A 31 -3.27 -3.18 -0.23
C ARG A 31 -2.47 -3.31 -1.52
N GLY A 32 -2.76 -2.49 -2.54
CA GLY A 32 -2.07 -2.49 -3.83
C GLY A 32 -2.34 -3.75 -4.66
N MET A 33 -3.40 -4.49 -4.36
CA MET A 33 -3.72 -5.77 -4.99
C MET A 33 -5.11 -5.73 -5.62
N SER A 34 -5.23 -6.23 -6.85
CA SER A 34 -6.55 -6.41 -7.47
C SER A 34 -7.15 -7.75 -7.05
N SER A 35 -8.46 -7.76 -6.77
CA SER A 35 -9.20 -8.98 -6.51
C SER A 35 -9.42 -9.82 -7.77
N LEU A 36 -9.27 -11.14 -7.68
CA LEU A 36 -9.57 -12.08 -8.75
C LEU A 36 -11.08 -12.29 -8.89
N SER A 37 -11.59 -12.27 -10.13
CA SER A 37 -12.94 -12.76 -10.37
C SER A 37 -12.99 -14.29 -10.23
N PRO A 38 -14.14 -14.89 -9.87
CA PRO A 38 -14.29 -16.33 -9.81
C PRO A 38 -13.91 -17.03 -11.12
N GLU A 39 -14.27 -16.46 -12.26
CA GLU A 39 -13.97 -17.00 -13.58
C GLU A 39 -12.46 -17.03 -13.85
N ALA A 40 -11.76 -15.93 -13.53
CA ALA A 40 -10.31 -15.85 -13.66
C ALA A 40 -9.60 -16.85 -12.74
N GLY A 41 -10.04 -16.97 -11.49
CA GLY A 41 -9.50 -17.93 -10.53
C GLY A 41 -9.65 -19.38 -11.01
N MET A 42 -10.83 -19.75 -11.51
CA MET A 42 -11.07 -21.08 -12.05
C MET A 42 -10.23 -21.37 -13.30
N ALA A 43 -10.06 -20.38 -14.18
CA ALA A 43 -9.20 -20.52 -15.35
C ALA A 43 -7.70 -20.71 -14.99
N VAL A 44 -7.25 -20.13 -13.88
CA VAL A 44 -5.91 -20.40 -13.35
C VAL A 44 -5.84 -21.82 -12.79
N LEU A 45 -6.81 -22.23 -11.96
CA LEU A 45 -6.85 -23.58 -11.38
C LEU A 45 -6.78 -24.67 -12.46
N GLU A 46 -7.61 -24.55 -13.51
CA GLU A 46 -7.61 -25.48 -14.65
C GLU A 46 -6.24 -25.58 -15.32
N ARG A 47 -5.49 -24.49 -15.36
CA ARG A 47 -4.17 -24.45 -15.99
C ARG A 47 -3.08 -25.06 -15.13
N VAL A 48 -3.12 -24.81 -13.82
CA VAL A 48 -2.05 -25.23 -12.89
C VAL A 48 -2.18 -26.68 -12.46
N ILE A 49 -3.40 -27.25 -12.46
CA ILE A 49 -3.62 -28.65 -12.09
C ILE A 49 -2.94 -29.63 -13.09
N ALA A 50 -2.70 -29.17 -14.31
CA ALA A 50 -2.00 -29.93 -15.35
C ALA A 50 -0.47 -29.76 -15.30
N GLN A 51 0.07 -28.99 -14.34
CA GLN A 51 1.49 -28.68 -14.22
C GLN A 51 2.13 -29.43 -13.05
N ASP A 52 3.44 -29.69 -13.16
CA ASP A 52 4.23 -30.34 -12.11
C ASP A 52 4.82 -29.31 -11.13
N HIS A 53 3.93 -28.66 -10.37
CA HIS A 53 4.28 -27.73 -9.32
C HIS A 53 3.66 -28.15 -7.99
N ALA A 54 4.46 -28.13 -6.93
CA ALA A 54 3.98 -28.46 -5.59
C ALA A 54 3.21 -27.30 -4.94
N GLN A 55 3.60 -26.06 -5.23
CA GLN A 55 3.00 -24.86 -4.66
C GLN A 55 3.14 -23.67 -5.60
N LEU A 56 2.07 -22.85 -5.69
CA LEU A 56 2.07 -21.61 -6.45
C LEU A 56 1.32 -20.52 -5.69
N VAL A 57 1.77 -19.27 -5.84
CA VAL A 57 1.03 -18.09 -5.41
C VAL A 57 0.28 -17.50 -6.59
N VAL A 58 -1.01 -17.22 -6.41
CA VAL A 58 -1.86 -16.61 -7.44
C VAL A 58 -2.43 -15.31 -6.90
N ALA A 59 -1.72 -14.22 -7.14
CA ALA A 59 -2.13 -12.87 -6.75
C ALA A 59 -1.63 -11.84 -7.76
N THR A 60 -2.36 -10.75 -7.90
CA THR A 60 -1.98 -9.64 -8.77
C THR A 60 -1.74 -8.41 -7.92
N VAL A 61 -0.46 -8.00 -7.86
CA VAL A 61 -0.06 -6.70 -7.28
C VAL A 61 -0.09 -5.68 -8.42
N VAL A 62 -0.93 -4.67 -8.27
CA VAL A 62 -1.11 -3.59 -9.25
C VAL A 62 -0.44 -2.29 -8.84
N ASP A 63 -0.19 -2.12 -7.53
CA ASP A 63 0.56 -0.98 -6.97
C ASP A 63 1.61 -1.51 -5.99
N TRP A 64 2.84 -1.63 -6.48
CA TRP A 64 3.98 -2.11 -5.71
C TRP A 64 4.37 -1.20 -4.55
N PRO A 65 4.46 0.14 -4.72
CA PRO A 65 4.65 1.05 -3.58
C PRO A 65 3.64 0.83 -2.45
N VAL A 66 2.34 0.76 -2.75
CA VAL A 66 1.28 0.53 -1.74
C VAL A 66 1.45 -0.84 -1.11
N PHE A 67 1.70 -1.89 -1.89
CA PHE A 67 1.90 -3.24 -1.39
C PHE A 67 3.11 -3.33 -0.43
N LEU A 68 4.26 -2.79 -0.85
CA LEU A 68 5.52 -2.84 -0.09
C LEU A 68 5.45 -1.99 1.18
N ALA A 69 4.61 -0.94 1.19
CA ALA A 69 4.35 -0.14 2.37
C ALA A 69 3.69 -0.93 3.51
N TRP A 70 3.38 -2.23 3.37
CA TRP A 70 2.96 -3.07 4.50
C TRP A 70 4.09 -3.84 5.17
N TYR A 71 5.28 -3.83 4.57
CA TYR A 71 6.42 -4.59 5.05
C TYR A 71 7.51 -3.64 5.55
N PRO A 72 8.32 -4.06 6.55
CA PRO A 72 9.48 -3.27 6.98
C PRO A 72 10.58 -3.24 5.92
N SER A 73 10.67 -4.29 5.11
CA SER A 73 11.51 -4.39 3.92
C SER A 73 10.80 -5.27 2.88
N PRO A 74 11.13 -5.15 1.58
CA PRO A 74 10.50 -5.97 0.54
C PRO A 74 10.65 -7.47 0.84
N PRO A 75 9.55 -8.25 0.84
CA PRO A 75 9.63 -9.69 1.05
C PRO A 75 10.48 -10.34 -0.07
N PRO A 76 11.41 -11.26 0.26
CA PRO A 76 12.27 -11.89 -0.75
C PRO A 76 11.50 -12.53 -1.90
N LEU A 77 10.32 -13.10 -1.62
CA LEU A 77 9.45 -13.74 -2.61
C LEU A 77 9.05 -12.80 -3.77
N VAL A 78 8.94 -11.50 -3.50
CA VAL A 78 8.43 -10.53 -4.48
C VAL A 78 9.44 -9.44 -4.81
N ALA A 79 10.66 -9.52 -4.27
CA ALA A 79 11.67 -8.47 -4.39
C ALA A 79 12.02 -8.16 -5.85
N ASP A 80 12.20 -9.20 -6.67
CA ASP A 80 12.55 -9.03 -8.09
C ASP A 80 11.38 -8.45 -8.90
N LEU A 81 10.15 -8.85 -8.59
CA LEU A 81 8.94 -8.33 -9.23
C LEU A 81 8.71 -6.85 -8.86
N ALA A 82 8.89 -6.53 -7.59
CA ALA A 82 8.85 -5.16 -7.08
C ALA A 82 9.90 -4.27 -7.77
N ALA A 83 11.13 -4.77 -7.90
CA ALA A 83 12.22 -4.05 -8.56
C ALA A 83 11.94 -3.85 -10.06
N ALA A 84 11.39 -4.86 -10.75
CA ALA A 84 11.02 -4.77 -12.15
C ALA A 84 9.84 -3.83 -12.42
N ALA A 85 8.93 -3.69 -11.45
CA ALA A 85 7.78 -2.80 -11.53
C ALA A 85 8.06 -1.38 -11.03
N ALA A 86 9.23 -1.14 -10.43
CA ALA A 86 9.64 0.21 -10.09
C ALA A 86 9.71 1.04 -11.38
N PRO A 87 9.10 2.25 -11.41
CA PRO A 87 9.29 3.14 -12.54
C PRO A 87 10.79 3.39 -12.73
N PRO A 88 11.27 3.58 -13.97
CA PRO A 88 12.64 4.04 -14.18
C PRO A 88 12.85 5.26 -13.29
N THR A 89 13.92 5.25 -12.50
CA THR A 89 14.32 6.39 -11.69
C THR A 89 14.70 7.53 -12.64
N ASP A 90 13.69 8.27 -13.12
CA ASP A 90 13.90 9.64 -13.52
C ASP A 90 14.26 10.37 -12.23
N ALA A 91 15.55 10.59 -12.03
CA ALA A 91 16.12 11.46 -11.02
C ALA A 91 15.70 12.95 -11.21
N ALA A 92 14.52 13.21 -11.79
CA ALA A 92 14.13 14.50 -12.34
C ALA A 92 12.60 14.71 -12.43
N SER A 93 11.77 13.96 -11.70
CA SER A 93 10.49 14.54 -11.26
C SER A 93 10.78 15.28 -9.97
N GLY A 94 11.17 16.55 -10.07
CA GLY A 94 11.42 17.40 -8.90
C GLY A 94 10.20 17.37 -8.00
N ASN A 95 10.30 16.65 -6.87
CA ASN A 95 9.34 16.77 -5.80
C ASN A 95 9.52 18.20 -5.28
N GLY A 96 8.78 19.16 -5.81
CA GLY A 96 8.92 20.57 -5.44
C GLY A 96 8.85 20.79 -3.93
N PHE A 97 8.16 19.89 -3.21
CA PHE A 97 8.24 19.81 -1.76
C PHE A 97 9.64 19.41 -1.23
N LEU A 98 10.25 18.33 -1.71
CA LEU A 98 11.59 17.88 -1.26
C LEU A 98 12.68 18.89 -1.64
N ASP A 99 12.58 19.56 -2.79
CA ASP A 99 13.51 20.62 -3.19
C ASP A 99 13.40 21.83 -2.25
N THR A 100 12.16 22.27 -1.98
CA THR A 100 11.87 23.37 -1.04
C THR A 100 12.31 23.00 0.38
N PHE A 101 12.03 21.77 0.81
CA PHE A 101 12.43 21.23 2.11
C PHE A 101 13.95 21.16 2.24
N GLY A 102 14.65 20.71 1.20
CA GLY A 102 16.11 20.64 1.16
C GLY A 102 16.77 22.02 1.29
N ALA A 103 16.19 23.06 0.68
CA ALA A 103 16.70 24.43 0.72
C ALA A 103 16.33 25.23 1.98
N ALA A 104 15.32 24.79 2.73
CA ALA A 104 14.80 25.47 3.92
C ALA A 104 15.71 25.32 5.16
N ASP A 105 15.65 26.30 6.08
CA ASP A 105 16.23 26.20 7.43
C ASP A 105 15.43 25.24 8.33
N GLU A 106 15.95 24.94 9.54
CA GLU A 106 15.33 23.96 10.43
C GLU A 106 13.89 24.31 10.85
N GLU A 107 13.64 25.59 11.15
CA GLU A 107 12.33 26.07 11.59
C GLU A 107 11.32 25.96 10.45
N THR A 108 11.71 26.40 9.26
CA THR A 108 10.92 26.31 8.04
C THR A 108 10.67 24.86 7.63
N ARG A 109 11.67 23.99 7.76
CA ARG A 109 11.51 22.54 7.50
C ARG A 109 10.46 21.90 8.38
N ARG A 110 10.46 22.23 9.68
CA ARG A 110 9.46 21.71 10.63
C ARG A 110 8.05 22.17 10.22
N ALA A 111 7.88 23.46 9.91
CA ALA A 111 6.61 24.00 9.45
C ALA A 111 6.12 23.33 8.15
N LEU A 112 7.00 23.17 7.15
CA LEU A 112 6.68 22.53 5.86
C LEU A 112 6.23 21.08 6.03
N VAL A 113 6.94 20.28 6.83
CA VAL A 113 6.56 18.88 7.08
C VAL A 113 5.26 18.79 7.85
N THR A 114 5.05 19.65 8.86
CA THR A 114 3.78 19.69 9.61
C THR A 114 2.61 20.04 8.71
N GLU A 115 2.74 21.07 7.87
CA GLU A 115 1.70 21.47 6.92
C GLU A 115 1.40 20.36 5.91
N ARG A 116 2.44 19.74 5.35
CA ARG A 116 2.28 18.67 4.38
C ARG A 116 1.64 17.43 5.00
N PHE A 117 2.07 17.04 6.20
CA PHE A 117 1.49 15.93 6.93
C PHE A 117 0.01 16.19 7.26
N ALA A 118 -0.34 17.41 7.70
CA ALA A 118 -1.72 17.79 7.95
C ALA A 118 -2.59 17.73 6.69
N ALA A 119 -2.07 18.14 5.53
CA ALA A 119 -2.75 18.03 4.25
C ALA A 119 -3.02 16.57 3.84
N LEU A 120 -2.03 15.69 4.02
CA LEU A 120 -2.17 14.26 3.76
C LEU A 120 -3.20 13.62 4.71
N ALA A 121 -3.13 13.93 6.00
CA ALA A 121 -4.07 13.45 7.01
C ALA A 121 -5.50 13.91 6.74
N ALA A 122 -5.71 15.19 6.39
CA ALA A 122 -7.02 15.73 6.03
C ALA A 122 -7.64 14.98 4.84
N THR A 123 -6.81 14.67 3.83
CA THR A 123 -7.25 13.93 2.64
C THR A 123 -7.68 12.50 3.00
N VAL A 124 -6.93 11.80 3.85
CA VAL A 124 -7.27 10.44 4.33
C VAL A 124 -8.55 10.46 5.18
N LEU A 125 -8.64 11.40 6.11
CA LEU A 125 -9.79 11.56 7.01
C LEU A 125 -11.02 12.18 6.31
N ARG A 126 -10.90 12.52 5.02
CA ARG A 126 -11.95 13.15 4.21
C ARG A 126 -12.54 14.40 4.89
N THR A 127 -11.66 15.22 5.44
CA THR A 127 -11.99 16.45 6.18
C THR A 127 -11.20 17.63 5.63
N GLY A 128 -11.52 18.84 6.13
CA GLY A 128 -10.76 20.04 5.80
C GLY A 128 -9.45 20.10 6.59
N THR A 129 -8.41 20.67 5.98
CA THR A 129 -7.10 20.88 6.64
C THR A 129 -7.19 21.80 7.85
N ASP A 130 -8.15 22.73 7.86
CA ASP A 130 -8.49 23.60 8.98
C ASP A 130 -9.00 22.84 10.21
N ARG A 131 -9.42 21.58 10.03
CA ARG A 131 -9.91 20.70 11.11
C ARG A 131 -8.82 19.75 11.63
N ILE A 132 -7.61 19.81 11.08
CA ILE A 132 -6.46 19.06 11.56
C ILE A 132 -5.65 19.95 12.51
N ASP A 133 -5.82 19.76 13.81
CA ASP A 133 -4.96 20.38 14.81
C ASP A 133 -3.68 19.52 15.00
N PRO A 134 -2.48 20.07 14.74
CA PRO A 134 -1.22 19.36 14.93
C PRO A 134 -0.97 18.87 16.37
N ALA A 135 -1.65 19.44 17.37
CA ALA A 135 -1.54 19.03 18.76
C ALA A 135 -2.49 17.88 19.14
N THR A 136 -3.46 17.54 18.29
CA THR A 136 -4.46 16.49 18.53
C THR A 136 -3.98 15.15 17.99
N GLY A 137 -4.15 14.08 18.77
CA GLY A 137 -3.82 12.73 18.33
C GLY A 137 -4.68 12.28 17.14
N LEU A 138 -4.08 11.62 16.15
CA LEU A 138 -4.80 11.19 14.94
C LEU A 138 -5.96 10.23 15.23
N GLY A 139 -5.83 9.38 16.24
CA GLY A 139 -6.92 8.50 16.69
C GLY A 139 -8.16 9.27 17.16
N GLU A 140 -7.99 10.43 17.80
CA GLU A 140 -9.10 11.30 18.20
C GLU A 140 -9.77 11.98 17.01
N LEU A 141 -9.02 12.17 15.92
CA LEU A 141 -9.53 12.67 14.64
C LEU A 141 -10.22 11.60 13.79
N GLY A 142 -10.35 10.37 14.31
CA GLY A 142 -11.00 9.25 13.63
C GLY A 142 -10.07 8.42 12.75
N LEU A 143 -8.75 8.53 12.92
CA LEU A 143 -7.81 7.64 12.24
C LEU A 143 -7.91 6.23 12.85
N ASP A 144 -8.35 5.27 12.05
CA ASP A 144 -8.31 3.84 12.39
C ASP A 144 -7.11 3.14 11.73
N SER A 145 -6.96 1.83 11.96
CA SER A 145 -5.84 1.05 11.39
C SER A 145 -5.81 1.02 9.86
N LEU A 146 -6.98 1.15 9.21
CA LEU A 146 -7.09 1.12 7.75
C LEU A 146 -6.68 2.48 7.16
N LEU A 147 -7.14 3.57 7.77
CA LEU A 147 -6.77 4.93 7.41
C LEU A 147 -5.29 5.22 7.72
N ALA A 148 -4.75 4.70 8.82
CA ALA A 148 -3.33 4.81 9.15
C ALA A 148 -2.44 4.20 8.06
N MET A 149 -2.89 3.09 7.46
CA MET A 149 -2.18 2.42 6.37
C MET A 149 -2.25 3.21 5.06
N GLU A 150 -3.40 3.82 4.76
CA GLU A 150 -3.55 4.74 3.62
C GLU A 150 -2.66 5.98 3.78
N LEU A 151 -2.62 6.58 4.97
CA LEU A 151 -1.77 7.71 5.30
C LEU A 151 -0.28 7.36 5.13
N ARG A 152 0.14 6.20 5.64
CA ARG A 152 1.51 5.69 5.47
C ARG A 152 1.87 5.53 4.00
N ALA A 153 0.99 4.95 3.18
CA ALA A 153 1.25 4.75 1.76
C ALA A 153 1.43 6.08 1.01
N ARG A 154 0.59 7.08 1.30
CA ARG A 154 0.72 8.43 0.72
C ARG A 154 2.00 9.14 1.13
N ILE A 155 2.37 9.04 2.40
CA ILE A 155 3.63 9.61 2.91
C ILE A 155 4.83 8.97 2.22
N HIS A 156 4.82 7.65 2.04
CA HIS A 156 5.88 6.95 1.32
C HIS A 156 5.96 7.40 -0.15
N ALA A 157 4.83 7.53 -0.84
CA ALA A 157 4.79 7.95 -2.22
C ALA A 157 5.32 9.38 -2.44
N GLU A 158 4.99 10.32 -1.54
CA GLU A 158 5.40 11.72 -1.68
C GLU A 158 6.77 12.05 -1.10
N LEU A 159 7.09 11.48 0.06
CA LEU A 159 8.28 11.83 0.84
C LEU A 159 9.38 10.78 0.76
N GLY A 160 9.10 9.59 0.23
CA GLY A 160 10.04 8.48 0.20
C GLY A 160 10.37 7.90 1.58
N VAL A 161 9.56 8.22 2.61
CA VAL A 161 9.79 7.78 3.99
C VAL A 161 8.71 6.77 4.40
N ALA A 162 9.14 5.64 4.97
CA ALA A 162 8.25 4.65 5.55
C ALA A 162 8.07 4.89 7.07
N LEU A 163 6.90 5.37 7.48
CA LEU A 163 6.56 5.52 8.90
C LEU A 163 6.03 4.22 9.51
N PRO A 164 6.40 3.86 10.75
CA PRO A 164 5.74 2.79 11.48
C PRO A 164 4.26 3.13 11.70
N VAL A 165 3.36 2.17 11.44
CA VAL A 165 1.91 2.37 11.62
C VAL A 165 1.57 2.64 13.09
N VAL A 166 2.29 2.00 14.00
CA VAL A 166 2.17 2.22 15.46
C VAL A 166 2.58 3.64 15.89
N ALA A 167 3.30 4.38 15.05
CA ALA A 167 3.58 5.80 15.32
C ALA A 167 2.47 6.73 14.81
N LEU A 168 1.52 6.21 14.01
CA LEU A 168 0.36 6.94 13.51
C LEU A 168 -0.91 6.69 14.36
N LEU A 169 -0.95 5.57 15.10
CA LEU A 169 -2.03 5.16 15.99
C LEU A 169 -1.72 5.58 17.43
#